data_AF-A0A5J4NF91-F1
#
_entry.id   AF-A0A5J4NF91-F1
#
_cell.length_a   1.000
_cell.length_b   1.000
_cell.length_c   1.000
_cell.angle_alpha   90.00
_cell.angle_beta   90.00
_cell.angle_gamma   90.00
#
_symmetry.space_group_name_H-M   'P 1'
#
loop_
_entity.id
_entity.type
_entity.pdbx_description
1 polymer ?
#
loop_
_entity_poly.entity_id
_entity_poly.type
_entity_poly.pdbx_seq_one_letter_code
_entity_poly.pdbx_strand_id
1 'polypeptide(L)'
;SQHFCRGVNAQILALAAIHILMTSPSDRTIQATNDDATSSKAHAVKRGYWKDAYMHYFCPIPVHKSPEINRGYFVRTQAFKAITLSFIKSTNGNCQIVNLGAGSDTLYFQLRDSGTVPRKFVEVDLEHNVHRKISIIRRHKLLGDIGQRSGMFASDWD
;
A
#
# COMPACT_ATOMS: atom_id res chain seq x y z
N SER A 1 18.31 32.43 -1.34
CA SER A 1 18.23 31.27 -0.45
C SER A 1 17.48 30.13 -1.14
N GLN A 2 18.07 29.53 -2.18
CA GLN A 2 17.41 28.59 -3.12
C GLN A 2 18.16 27.24 -3.26
N HIS A 3 18.86 26.78 -2.22
CA HIS A 3 19.69 25.59 -2.31
C HIS A 3 19.54 24.67 -1.08
N PHE A 4 18.45 23.91 -0.97
CA PHE A 4 18.44 22.72 -0.08
C PHE A 4 17.34 21.65 -0.30
N CYS A 5 16.64 21.59 -1.44
CA CYS A 5 15.62 20.53 -1.65
C CYS A 5 15.67 19.89 -3.04
N ARG A 6 16.88 19.61 -3.54
CA ARG A 6 17.09 18.77 -4.73
C ARG A 6 17.89 17.54 -4.30
N GLY A 7 17.22 16.47 -3.88
CA GLY A 7 17.94 15.26 -3.45
C GLY A 7 17.13 14.14 -2.81
N VAL A 8 15.80 14.21 -2.73
CA VAL A 8 15.01 13.04 -2.31
C VAL A 8 14.77 12.18 -3.54
N ASN A 9 15.81 11.40 -3.91
CA ASN A 9 15.67 10.26 -4.80
C ASN A 9 14.70 9.28 -4.15
N ALA A 10 13.40 9.48 -4.38
CA ALA A 10 12.38 8.48 -4.09
C ALA A 10 12.74 7.26 -4.94
N GLN A 11 13.42 6.29 -4.32
CA GLN A 11 13.53 4.95 -4.88
C GLN A 11 12.12 4.41 -4.94
N ILE A 12 11.49 4.64 -6.09
CA ILE A 12 10.23 4.06 -6.52
C ILE A 12 10.38 2.56 -6.30
N LEU A 13 9.63 2.05 -5.33
CA LEU A 13 9.20 0.67 -5.20
C LEU A 13 10.21 -0.34 -5.78
N ALA A 14 11.15 -0.80 -4.94
CA ALA A 14 11.64 -2.16 -5.13
C ALA A 14 10.49 -3.08 -4.70
N LEU A 15 9.49 -3.25 -5.56
CA LEU A 15 8.55 -4.37 -5.47
C LEU A 15 9.36 -5.61 -5.82
N ALA A 16 9.97 -6.21 -4.80
CA ALA A 16 10.53 -7.54 -4.95
C ALA A 16 9.34 -8.50 -4.98
N ALA A 17 8.85 -8.81 -6.19
CA ALA A 17 8.14 -10.06 -6.39
C ALA A 17 9.18 -11.16 -6.22
N ILE A 18 9.24 -11.77 -5.04
CA ILE A 18 9.93 -13.06 -4.92
C ILE A 18 9.03 -14.03 -5.68
N HIS A 19 9.52 -14.53 -6.82
CA HIS A 19 8.86 -15.57 -7.60
C HIS A 19 8.87 -16.86 -6.78
N ILE A 20 7.93 -16.97 -5.83
CA ILE A 20 7.58 -18.24 -5.20
C ILE A 20 6.59 -18.89 -6.16
N LEU A 21 7.09 -19.72 -7.07
CA LEU A 21 6.29 -20.67 -7.86
C LEU A 21 5.53 -21.58 -6.89
N MET A 22 4.35 -21.14 -6.47
CA MET A 22 3.39 -21.98 -5.77
C MET A 22 2.02 -21.80 -6.37
N THR A 23 1.85 -22.28 -7.60
CA THR A 23 0.52 -22.55 -8.16
C THR A 23 -0.10 -23.70 -7.38
N SER A 24 -0.89 -23.38 -6.36
CA SER A 24 -1.66 -24.37 -5.60
C SER A 24 -3.11 -23.89 -5.39
N PRO A 25 -4.08 -24.80 -5.18
CA PRO A 25 -5.48 -24.46 -4.93
C PRO A 25 -5.74 -23.47 -3.78
N SER A 26 -4.71 -23.16 -2.98
CA SER A 26 -4.71 -22.18 -1.89
C SER A 26 -4.77 -20.72 -2.37
N ASP A 27 -4.42 -20.43 -3.62
CA ASP A 27 -4.33 -19.05 -4.14
C ASP A 27 -5.69 -18.33 -4.11
N ARG A 28 -6.79 -19.03 -4.41
CA ARG A 28 -8.14 -18.45 -4.35
C ARG A 28 -8.57 -18.08 -2.94
N THR A 29 -8.21 -18.90 -1.94
CA THR A 29 -8.52 -18.63 -0.53
C THR A 29 -7.73 -17.43 -0.02
N ILE A 30 -6.46 -17.30 -0.45
CA ILE A 30 -5.62 -16.15 -0.08
C ILE A 30 -6.15 -14.87 -0.74
N GLN A 31 -6.56 -14.92 -2.01
CA GLN A 31 -7.20 -13.81 -2.72
C GLN A 31 -8.48 -13.36 -2.02
N ALA A 32 -9.34 -14.31 -1.63
CA ALA A 32 -10.57 -14.02 -0.90
C ALA A 32 -10.30 -13.29 0.43
N THR A 33 -9.20 -13.64 1.11
CA THR A 33 -8.80 -12.99 2.37
C THR A 33 -8.39 -11.53 2.15
N ASN A 34 -7.60 -11.24 1.10
CA ASN A 34 -7.26 -9.86 0.74
C ASN A 34 -8.51 -9.05 0.37
N ASP A 35 -9.43 -9.63 -0.40
CA ASP A 35 -10.63 -8.96 -0.87
C ASP A 35 -11.59 -8.67 0.30
N ASP A 36 -11.75 -9.61 1.24
CA ASP A 36 -12.53 -9.39 2.47
C ASP A 36 -11.92 -8.30 3.36
N ALA A 37 -10.59 -8.30 3.52
CA ALA A 37 -9.90 -7.28 4.29
C ALA A 37 -10.00 -5.89 3.65
N THR A 38 -9.84 -5.81 2.33
CA THR A 38 -9.98 -4.56 1.56
C THR A 38 -11.42 -4.03 1.68
N SER A 39 -12.41 -4.90 1.50
CA SER A 39 -13.83 -4.57 1.66
C SER A 39 -14.16 -4.09 3.07
N SER A 40 -13.60 -4.74 4.11
CA SER A 40 -13.78 -4.35 5.50
C SER A 40 -13.18 -2.98 5.82
N LYS A 41 -11.95 -2.71 5.33
CA LYS A 41 -11.32 -1.39 5.45
C LYS A 41 -12.15 -0.31 4.74
N ALA A 42 -12.57 -0.57 3.49
CA ALA A 42 -13.36 0.36 2.68
C ALA A 42 -14.73 0.65 3.31
N HIS A 43 -15.40 -0.35 3.88
CA HIS A 43 -16.64 -0.14 4.62
C HIS A 43 -16.43 0.79 5.81
N ALA A 44 -15.40 0.53 6.63
CA ALA A 44 -15.12 1.34 7.80
C ALA A 44 -14.72 2.80 7.44
N VAL A 45 -13.94 3.01 6.38
CA VAL A 45 -13.66 4.35 5.82
C VAL A 45 -14.95 5.05 5.39
N LYS A 46 -15.81 4.35 4.62
CA LYS A 46 -17.10 4.89 4.16
C LYS A 46 -18.01 5.28 5.33
N ARG A 47 -17.93 4.57 6.46
CA ARG A 47 -18.66 4.87 7.70
C ARG A 47 -18.00 5.96 8.55
N GLY A 48 -16.86 6.51 8.14
CA GLY A 48 -16.19 7.64 8.80
C GLY A 48 -15.29 7.26 9.98
N TYR A 49 -14.93 5.98 10.14
CA TYR A 49 -14.02 5.58 11.23
C TYR A 49 -12.64 6.23 11.09
N TRP A 50 -12.13 6.41 9.87
CA TRP A 50 -10.97 7.24 9.57
C TRP A 50 -11.06 7.83 8.16
N LYS A 51 -10.19 8.79 7.86
CA LYS A 51 -10.09 9.40 6.53
C LYS A 51 -9.01 8.71 5.71
N ASP A 52 -9.39 8.25 4.53
CA ASP A 52 -8.49 7.65 3.54
C ASP A 52 -8.96 8.01 2.14
N ALA A 53 -8.18 8.86 1.45
CA ALA A 53 -8.52 9.34 0.11
C ALA A 53 -8.28 8.28 -0.98
N TYR A 54 -7.67 7.14 -0.66
CA TYR A 54 -7.20 6.17 -1.64
C TYR A 54 -7.99 4.85 -1.62
N MET A 55 -8.54 4.48 -0.46
CA MET A 55 -9.22 3.18 -0.27
C MET A 55 -10.33 2.91 -1.30
N HIS A 56 -11.03 3.95 -1.75
CA HIS A 56 -12.12 3.83 -2.72
C HIS A 56 -11.65 3.38 -4.13
N TYR A 57 -10.38 3.58 -4.50
CA TYR A 57 -9.83 3.05 -5.75
C TYR A 57 -9.62 1.54 -5.70
N PHE A 58 -9.38 1.00 -4.50
CA PHE A 58 -9.13 -0.43 -4.27
C PHE A 58 -10.41 -1.22 -4.00
N CYS A 59 -11.43 -0.59 -3.40
CA CYS A 59 -12.75 -1.15 -3.24
C CYS A 59 -13.82 -0.04 -3.31
N PRO A 60 -14.36 0.24 -4.51
CA PRO A 60 -15.38 1.28 -4.69
C PRO A 60 -16.72 0.95 -4.01
N ILE A 61 -17.06 -0.34 -3.98
CA ILE A 61 -18.33 -0.84 -3.43
C ILE A 61 -18.01 -1.86 -2.33
N PRO A 62 -17.85 -1.40 -1.07
CA PRO A 62 -17.59 -2.31 0.03
C PRO A 62 -18.85 -3.06 0.47
N VAL A 63 -18.65 -4.29 0.94
CA VAL A 63 -19.69 -5.11 1.57
C VAL A 63 -19.96 -4.58 2.97
N HIS A 64 -21.22 -4.63 3.40
CA HIS A 64 -21.61 -4.24 4.75
C HIS A 64 -20.85 -5.06 5.81
N LYS A 65 -20.35 -4.39 6.86
CA LYS A 65 -19.69 -5.01 8.01
C LYS A 65 -20.28 -4.50 9.31
N SER A 66 -20.36 -5.38 10.33
CA SER A 66 -20.88 -5.02 11.64
C SER A 66 -20.03 -3.93 12.31
N PRO A 67 -20.60 -3.14 13.24
CA PRO A 67 -19.86 -2.12 13.98
C PRO A 67 -18.62 -2.65 14.71
N GLU A 68 -18.65 -3.88 15.21
CA GLU A 68 -17.54 -4.57 15.90
C GLU A 68 -16.39 -4.82 14.93
N ILE A 69 -16.70 -5.30 13.72
CA ILE A 69 -15.68 -5.51 12.67
C ILE A 69 -15.06 -4.17 12.27
N ASN A 70 -15.87 -3.13 12.04
CA ASN A 70 -15.37 -1.80 11.68
C ASN A 70 -14.46 -1.23 12.79
N ARG A 71 -14.84 -1.39 14.07
CA ARG A 71 -14.02 -1.01 15.22
C ARG A 71 -12.68 -1.76 15.24
N GLY A 72 -12.69 -3.07 15.00
CA GLY A 72 -11.47 -3.87 14.92
C GLY A 72 -10.52 -3.38 13.82
N TYR A 73 -11.03 -3.11 12.62
CA TYR A 73 -10.23 -2.56 11.52
C TYR A 73 -9.75 -1.14 11.76
N PHE A 74 -10.53 -0.30 12.44
CA PHE A 74 -10.09 1.02 12.87
C PHE A 74 -8.90 0.93 13.81
N VAL A 75 -9.02 0.16 14.90
CA VAL A 75 -7.93 0.00 15.88
C VAL A 75 -6.68 -0.54 15.20
N ARG A 76 -6.82 -1.61 14.39
CA ARG A 76 -5.71 -2.19 13.64
C ARG A 76 -5.01 -1.16 12.75
N THR A 77 -5.77 -0.48 11.89
CA THR A 77 -5.22 0.49 10.91
C THR A 77 -4.52 1.65 11.62
N GLN A 78 -5.15 2.19 12.65
CA GLN A 78 -4.62 3.35 13.39
C GLN A 78 -3.40 2.99 14.24
N ALA A 79 -3.37 1.79 14.84
CA ALA A 79 -2.22 1.31 15.59
C ALA A 79 -0.98 1.18 14.70
N PHE A 80 -1.09 0.48 13.56
CA PHE A 80 0.04 0.35 12.63
C PHE A 80 0.48 1.70 12.09
N LYS A 81 -0.45 2.58 11.71
CA LYS A 81 -0.13 3.95 11.27
C LYS A 81 0.63 4.73 12.35
N ALA A 82 0.19 4.67 13.60
CA ALA A 82 0.84 5.37 14.72
C ALA A 82 2.26 4.84 14.98
N ILE A 83 2.44 3.51 14.97
CA ILE A 83 3.76 2.87 15.14
C ILE A 83 4.69 3.28 14.00
N THR A 84 4.23 3.20 12.75
CA THR A 84 5.02 3.59 11.58
C THR A 84 5.42 5.06 11.64
N LEU A 85 4.49 5.97 11.96
CA LEU A 85 4.80 7.39 12.11
C LEU A 85 5.81 7.64 13.25
N SER A 86 5.65 6.96 14.39
CA SER A 86 6.58 7.07 15.50
C SER A 86 7.99 6.64 15.11
N PHE A 87 8.11 5.52 14.39
CA PHE A 87 9.39 5.00 13.92
C PHE A 87 10.06 5.89 12.87
N ILE A 88 9.30 6.45 11.94
CA ILE A 88 9.81 7.42 10.97
C ILE A 88 10.33 8.67 11.68
N LYS A 89 9.57 9.18 12.66
CA LYS A 89 9.97 10.36 13.44
C LYS A 89 11.22 10.11 14.28
N SER A 90 11.34 8.96 14.95
CA SER A 90 12.49 8.64 15.78
C SER A 90 13.79 8.44 14.99
N THR A 91 13.69 8.23 13.69
CA THR A 91 14.84 8.04 12.77
C THR A 91 15.05 9.26 11.87
N ASN A 92 14.30 10.35 12.07
CA ASN A 92 14.30 11.55 11.21
C ASN A 92 14.11 11.19 9.73
N GLY A 93 13.28 10.19 9.43
CA GLY A 93 13.03 9.70 8.08
C GLY A 93 14.13 8.79 7.50
N ASN A 94 15.27 8.63 8.16
CA ASN A 94 16.36 7.77 7.71
C ASN A 94 16.12 6.29 8.09
N CYS A 95 15.00 5.75 7.64
CA CYS A 95 14.61 4.36 7.86
C CYS A 95 14.02 3.74 6.59
N GLN A 96 13.87 2.42 6.62
CA GLN A 96 13.13 1.66 5.61
C GLN A 96 11.92 1.03 6.29
N ILE A 97 10.78 1.05 5.60
CA ILE A 97 9.57 0.34 6.02
C ILE A 97 9.34 -0.79 5.01
N VAL A 98 9.15 -2.00 5.52
CA VAL A 98 8.79 -3.17 4.71
C VAL A 98 7.44 -3.69 5.21
N ASN A 99 6.41 -3.56 4.39
CA ASN A 99 5.06 -4.03 4.67
C ASN A 99 4.85 -5.40 4.00
N LEU A 100 4.81 -6.45 4.81
CA LEU A 100 4.69 -7.84 4.38
C LEU A 100 3.22 -8.25 4.34
N GLY A 101 2.75 -8.82 3.22
CA GLY A 101 1.33 -9.07 3.00
C GLY A 101 0.55 -7.76 2.92
N ALA A 102 1.09 -6.79 2.17
CA ALA A 102 0.55 -5.43 2.13
C ALA A 102 -0.88 -5.38 1.55
N GLY A 103 -1.24 -6.31 0.67
CA GLY A 103 -2.51 -6.32 -0.04
C GLY A 103 -2.83 -4.95 -0.64
N SER A 104 -4.08 -4.54 -0.53
CA SER A 104 -4.55 -3.21 -0.95
C SER A 104 -4.30 -2.08 0.07
N ASP A 105 -3.29 -2.19 0.94
CA ASP A 105 -3.01 -1.14 1.93
C ASP A 105 -2.65 0.21 1.27
N THR A 106 -3.03 1.31 1.92
CA THR A 106 -2.92 2.68 1.42
C THR A 106 -1.99 3.55 2.27
N LEU A 107 -1.34 2.99 3.30
CA LEU A 107 -0.53 3.72 4.27
C LEU A 107 0.55 4.57 3.60
N TYR A 108 1.23 4.05 2.57
CA TYR A 108 2.24 4.82 1.84
C TYR A 108 1.68 6.14 1.28
N PHE A 109 0.51 6.10 0.66
CA PHE A 109 -0.11 7.30 0.11
C PHE A 109 -0.49 8.30 1.20
N GLN A 110 -1.02 7.80 2.33
CA GLN A 110 -1.32 8.65 3.49
C GLN A 110 -0.06 9.29 4.10
N LEU A 111 1.04 8.53 4.19
CA LEU A 111 2.34 9.04 4.66
C LEU A 111 2.88 10.12 3.73
N ARG A 112 2.83 9.87 2.42
CA ARG A 112 3.24 10.84 1.39
C ARG A 112 2.48 12.16 1.52
N ASP A 113 1.16 12.09 1.60
CA ASP A 113 0.33 13.30 1.70
C ASP A 113 0.55 14.05 3.01
N SER A 114 0.94 13.35 4.09
CA SER A 114 1.30 13.96 5.36
C SER A 114 2.72 14.57 5.40
N GLY A 115 3.53 14.37 4.35
CA GLY A 115 4.93 14.80 4.31
C GLY A 115 5.88 14.00 5.22
N THR A 116 5.38 12.98 5.94
CA THR A 116 6.17 12.13 6.84
C THR A 116 6.48 10.80 6.17
N VAL A 117 7.51 10.77 5.31
CA VAL A 117 7.89 9.58 4.53
C VAL A 117 9.23 9.00 4.98
N PRO A 118 9.39 7.67 4.98
CA PRO A 118 10.70 7.04 5.19
C PRO A 118 11.58 7.20 3.94
N ARG A 119 12.89 6.94 4.09
CA ARG A 119 13.83 6.84 2.97
C ARG A 119 13.39 5.83 1.92
N LYS A 120 12.79 4.71 2.35
CA LYS A 120 12.22 3.69 1.46
C LYS A 120 10.98 3.05 2.07
N PHE A 121 9.95 2.85 1.26
CA PHE A 121 8.77 2.07 1.63
C PHE A 121 8.61 0.94 0.61
N VAL A 122 8.67 -0.30 1.08
CA VAL A 122 8.57 -1.51 0.26
C VAL A 122 7.34 -2.28 0.69
N GLU A 123 6.58 -2.74 -0.28
CA GLU A 123 5.46 -3.65 -0.08
C GLU A 123 5.81 -4.99 -0.71
N VAL A 124 5.50 -6.07 0.00
CA VAL A 124 5.69 -7.44 -0.49
C VAL A 124 4.36 -8.16 -0.35
N ASP A 125 3.92 -8.81 -1.41
CA ASP A 125 2.71 -9.63 -1.44
C ASP A 125 2.82 -10.70 -2.53
N LEU A 126 1.81 -11.56 -2.63
CA LEU A 126 1.67 -12.51 -3.74
C LEU A 126 1.51 -11.77 -5.07
N GLU A 127 2.06 -12.36 -6.12
CA GLU A 127 2.15 -11.79 -7.47
C GLU A 127 0.82 -11.19 -7.94
N HIS A 128 -0.27 -11.95 -7.82
CA HIS A 128 -1.59 -11.50 -8.24
C HIS A 128 -2.07 -10.23 -7.51
N ASN A 129 -1.85 -10.14 -6.19
CA ASN A 129 -2.22 -8.97 -5.41
C ASN A 129 -1.37 -7.76 -5.80
N VAL A 130 -0.08 -7.97 -6.03
CA VAL A 130 0.85 -6.94 -6.52
C VAL A 130 0.40 -6.43 -7.90
N HIS A 131 0.12 -7.34 -8.85
CA HIS A 131 -0.32 -7.00 -10.21
C HIS A 131 -1.63 -6.20 -10.20
N ARG A 132 -2.61 -6.63 -9.39
CA ARG A 132 -3.87 -5.90 -9.20
C ARG A 132 -3.63 -4.50 -8.65
N LYS A 133 -2.80 -4.37 -7.62
CA LYS A 133 -2.46 -3.08 -7.00
C LYS A 133 -1.76 -2.14 -7.97
N ILE A 134 -0.73 -2.61 -8.69
CA ILE A 134 -0.02 -1.83 -9.72
C ILE A 134 -0.98 -1.35 -10.80
N SER A 135 -1.88 -2.22 -11.27
CA SER A 135 -2.86 -1.88 -12.30
C SER A 135 -3.76 -0.72 -11.87
N ILE A 136 -4.25 -0.75 -10.62
CA ILE A 136 -5.06 0.34 -10.05
C ILE A 136 -4.25 1.62 -9.91
N ILE A 137 -3.03 1.54 -9.38
CA ILE A 137 -2.14 2.69 -9.20
C ILE A 137 -1.86 3.39 -10.54
N ARG A 138 -1.55 2.62 -11.58
CA ARG A 138 -1.27 3.13 -12.93
C ARG A 138 -2.52 3.75 -13.55
N ARG A 139 -3.66 3.04 -13.51
CA ARG A 139 -4.94 3.50 -14.08
C ARG A 139 -5.37 4.84 -13.51
N HIS A 140 -5.24 5.02 -12.19
CA HIS A 140 -5.67 6.25 -11.51
C HIS A 140 -4.53 7.25 -11.28
N LYS A 141 -3.35 7.00 -11.85
CA LYS A 141 -2.15 7.84 -11.70
C LYS A 141 -1.87 8.23 -10.23
N LEU A 142 -2.06 7.29 -9.30
CA LEU A 142 -1.98 7.58 -7.85
C LEU A 142 -0.59 8.04 -7.39
N LEU A 143 0.44 7.75 -8.19
CA LEU A 143 1.83 8.17 -7.98
C LEU A 143 2.27 9.31 -8.92
N GLY A 144 1.35 9.90 -9.67
CA GLY A 144 1.66 10.82 -10.77
C GLY A 144 2.13 10.10 -12.02
N ASP A 145 2.58 10.86 -13.03
CA ASP A 145 3.23 10.31 -14.21
C ASP A 145 4.62 9.80 -13.80
N ILE A 146 4.67 8.55 -13.33
CA ILE A 146 5.94 7.83 -13.19
C ILE A 146 6.47 7.65 -14.61
N GLY A 147 7.40 8.53 -15.01
CA GLY A 147 8.21 8.32 -16.20
C GLY A 147 8.77 6.91 -16.13
N GLN A 148 8.49 6.12 -17.16
CA GLN A 148 9.00 4.77 -17.36
C GLN A 148 10.52 4.75 -17.17
N ARG A 149 11.00 4.49 -15.96
CA ARG A 149 12.33 3.89 -15.78
C ARG A 149 12.14 2.37 -15.83
N SER A 150 11.63 1.94 -16.97
CA SER A 150 11.75 0.59 -17.52
C SER A 150 13.23 0.39 -17.84
N GLY A 151 14.01 -0.05 -16.85
CA GLY A 151 15.43 -0.30 -17.04
C GLY A 151 15.91 -1.63 -16.47
N MET A 152 15.03 -2.47 -15.91
CA MET A 152 15.50 -3.76 -15.37
C MET A 152 14.49 -4.90 -15.26
N PHE A 153 13.25 -4.77 -15.75
CA PHE A 153 12.24 -5.83 -15.55
C PHE A 153 11.26 -6.03 -16.71
N ALA A 154 11.51 -5.49 -17.90
CA ALA A 154 10.55 -5.56 -19.01
C ALA A 154 10.92 -6.59 -20.11
N SER A 155 12.03 -7.31 -20.01
CA SER A 155 12.48 -8.24 -21.06
C SER A 155 12.16 -9.72 -20.81
N ASP A 156 11.65 -10.09 -19.64
CA ASP A 156 11.56 -11.51 -19.24
C ASP A 156 10.10 -11.95 -18.97
N TRP A 157 9.12 -11.29 -19.58
CA TRP A 157 7.69 -11.55 -19.33
C TRP A 157 6.88 -11.84 -20.61
N ASP A 158 7.49 -12.55 -21.55
CA ASP A 158 6.80 -13.36 -22.58
C ASP A 158 7.10 -14.85 -22.35
#